data_AF-A0A0P6X268-F1
#
_entry.id   AF-A0A0P6X268-F1
#
_cell.length_a   1.000
_cell.length_b   1.000
_cell.length_c   1.000
_cell.angle_alpha   90.00
_cell.angle_beta   90.00
_cell.angle_gamma   90.00
#
_symmetry.space_group_name_H-M   'P 1'
#
loop_
_entity.id
_entity.type
_entity.pdbx_description
1 polymer ?
#
loop_
_entity_poly.entity_id
_entity_poly.type
_entity_poly.pdbx_seq_one_letter_code
_entity_poly.pdbx_strand_id
1 'polypeptide(L)'
;MTADGETWDGEELVRMSRYDTLRRYDALAMHYRAKVIREQVLPPEVCKGMIARLLTMPGGVRGGRLVWDALLPLVPPGGYDFDRFDVQNAVMENLRTAEQRYEFDSSAWWWRLRVLYDIPDPAVWVVEQAERKEKGWSRRLLKIAFGDASLNLMKVYQLVKKCKRELEKRKRRLG
;
A
#
# COMPACT_ATOMS: atom_id res chain seq x y z
N MET A 1 -15.39 -22.43 8.55
CA MET A 1 -16.08 -23.31 9.51
C MET A 1 -16.52 -22.42 10.66
N THR A 2 -17.80 -22.07 10.69
CA THR A 2 -18.45 -21.40 11.83
C THR A 2 -19.04 -22.45 12.77
N ALA A 3 -19.55 -22.02 13.92
CA ALA A 3 -20.21 -22.86 14.93
C ALA A 3 -21.43 -23.64 14.38
N ASP A 4 -21.92 -23.28 13.19
CA ASP A 4 -23.20 -23.77 12.64
C ASP A 4 -23.01 -24.62 11.37
N GLY A 5 -21.76 -24.87 10.94
CA GLY A 5 -21.46 -25.72 9.78
C GLY A 5 -21.73 -25.10 8.41
N GLU A 6 -22.26 -23.87 8.33
CA GLU A 6 -22.45 -23.17 7.06
C GLU A 6 -21.11 -22.67 6.51
N THR A 7 -20.80 -23.06 5.27
CA THR A 7 -19.59 -22.61 4.58
C THR A 7 -19.94 -21.31 3.88
N TRP A 8 -19.35 -20.19 4.28
CA TRP A 8 -19.59 -18.92 3.60
C TRP A 8 -19.20 -19.01 2.13
N ASP A 9 -20.09 -18.58 1.25
CA ASP A 9 -19.73 -18.35 -0.15
C ASP A 9 -18.86 -17.09 -0.23
N GLY A 10 -17.58 -17.29 -0.55
CA GLY A 10 -16.63 -16.19 -0.72
C GLY A 10 -17.05 -15.21 -1.82
N GLU A 11 -17.68 -15.68 -2.90
CA GLU A 11 -18.15 -14.82 -3.99
C GLU A 11 -19.31 -13.93 -3.55
N GLU A 12 -20.26 -14.49 -2.79
CA GLU A 12 -21.37 -13.72 -2.22
C GLU A 12 -20.84 -12.64 -1.28
N LEU A 13 -19.91 -13.00 -0.38
CA LEU A 13 -19.35 -12.07 0.59
C LEU A 13 -18.62 -10.89 -0.04
N VAL A 14 -17.86 -11.10 -1.13
CA VAL A 14 -17.14 -9.99 -1.78
C VAL A 14 -18.06 -9.08 -2.60
N ARG A 15 -19.26 -9.53 -2.97
CA ARG A 15 -20.28 -8.67 -3.61
C ARG A 15 -21.04 -7.83 -2.59
N MET A 16 -21.02 -8.20 -1.31
CA MET A 16 -21.68 -7.45 -0.24
C MET A 16 -20.83 -6.28 0.26
N SER A 17 -21.52 -5.22 0.71
CA SER A 17 -20.93 -4.14 1.48
C SER A 17 -20.40 -4.66 2.82
N ARG A 18 -19.39 -3.99 3.39
CA ARG A 18 -18.92 -4.30 4.75
C ARG A 18 -20.03 -4.21 5.79
N TYR A 19 -20.95 -3.25 5.63
CA TYR A 19 -22.08 -3.06 6.52
C TYR A 19 -23.04 -4.25 6.46
N ASP A 20 -23.36 -4.73 5.26
CA ASP A 20 -24.26 -5.88 5.08
C ASP A 20 -23.61 -7.18 5.54
N THR A 21 -22.31 -7.37 5.32
CA THR A 21 -21.59 -8.53 5.86
C THR A 21 -21.66 -8.57 7.38
N LEU A 22 -21.39 -7.44 8.05
CA LEU A 22 -21.48 -7.35 9.52
C LEU A 22 -22.91 -7.54 10.03
N ARG A 23 -23.90 -7.01 9.33
CA ARG A 23 -25.31 -7.06 9.74
C ARG A 23 -25.91 -8.46 9.58
N ARG A 24 -25.58 -9.16 8.49
CA ARG A 24 -26.16 -10.47 8.14
C ARG A 24 -25.41 -11.63 8.78
N TYR A 25 -24.11 -11.47 8.99
CA TYR A 25 -23.24 -12.50 9.57
C TYR A 25 -22.61 -11.92 10.84
N ASP A 26 -21.27 -11.80 10.87
CA ASP A 26 -20.52 -11.33 12.04
C ASP A 26 -19.13 -10.78 11.66
N ALA A 27 -18.30 -10.55 12.67
CA ALA A 27 -16.91 -10.12 12.51
C ALA A 27 -16.02 -11.18 11.85
N LEU A 28 -16.28 -12.48 12.06
CA LEU A 28 -15.48 -13.55 11.48
C LEU A 28 -15.73 -13.65 9.96
N ALA A 29 -16.99 -13.47 9.52
CA ALA A 29 -17.36 -13.37 8.12
C ALA A 29 -16.67 -12.16 7.45
N MET A 30 -16.57 -11.04 8.16
CA MET A 30 -15.82 -9.86 7.71
C MET A 30 -14.32 -10.15 7.52
N HIS A 31 -13.69 -10.88 8.44
CA HIS A 31 -12.30 -11.30 8.29
C HIS A 31 -12.12 -12.24 7.10
N TYR A 32 -13.06 -13.18 6.90
CA TYR A 32 -13.04 -14.07 5.76
C TYR A 32 -13.25 -13.32 4.44
N ARG A 33 -14.20 -12.38 4.38
CA ARG A 33 -14.40 -11.48 3.23
C ARG A 33 -13.09 -10.75 2.88
N ALA A 34 -12.43 -10.13 3.86
CA ALA A 34 -11.16 -9.43 3.62
C ALA A 34 -10.06 -10.36 3.08
N LYS A 35 -10.02 -11.62 3.54
CA LYS A 35 -9.11 -12.65 3.02
C LYS A 35 -9.44 -12.99 1.56
N VAL A 36 -10.70 -13.25 1.24
CA VAL A 36 -11.15 -13.57 -0.13
C VAL A 36 -10.85 -12.41 -1.09
N ILE A 37 -11.13 -11.17 -0.68
CA ILE A 37 -10.77 -9.97 -1.46
C ILE A 37 -9.28 -9.97 -1.78
N ARG A 38 -8.42 -10.17 -0.78
CA ARG A 38 -6.96 -10.15 -0.95
C ARG A 38 -6.42 -11.28 -1.83
N GLU A 39 -6.98 -12.48 -1.70
CA GLU A 39 -6.43 -13.67 -2.34
C GLU A 39 -6.98 -13.87 -3.75
N GLN A 40 -8.23 -13.49 -4.01
CA GLN A 40 -8.93 -13.82 -5.25
C GLN A 40 -9.21 -12.60 -6.12
N VAL A 41 -9.58 -11.46 -5.53
CA VAL A 41 -10.01 -10.28 -6.30
C VAL A 41 -8.86 -9.28 -6.50
N LEU A 42 -8.11 -8.99 -5.44
CA LEU A 42 -7.02 -8.03 -5.38
C LEU A 42 -5.69 -8.71 -4.99
N PRO A 43 -5.23 -9.74 -5.73
CA PRO A 43 -3.94 -10.36 -5.48
C PRO A 43 -2.78 -9.36 -5.66
N PRO A 44 -1.55 -9.67 -5.20
CA PRO A 44 -0.42 -8.75 -5.23
C PRO A 44 -0.18 -8.06 -6.58
N GLU A 45 -0.28 -8.78 -7.70
CA GLU A 45 -0.06 -8.21 -9.04
C GLU A 45 -1.15 -7.22 -9.46
N VAL A 46 -2.41 -7.47 -9.09
CA VAL A 46 -3.51 -6.52 -9.30
C VAL A 46 -3.28 -5.27 -8.46
N CYS A 47 -2.94 -5.43 -7.18
CA CYS A 47 -2.61 -4.30 -6.30
C CYS A 47 -1.44 -3.47 -6.83
N LYS A 48 -0.36 -4.10 -7.31
CA LYS A 48 0.77 -3.41 -7.95
C LYS A 48 0.31 -2.63 -9.18
N GLY A 49 -0.46 -3.25 -10.07
CA GLY A 49 -0.99 -2.60 -11.27
C GLY A 49 -1.86 -1.38 -10.94
N MET A 50 -2.75 -1.51 -9.96
CA MET A 50 -3.61 -0.42 -9.50
C MET A 50 -2.79 0.74 -8.91
N ILE A 51 -1.79 0.46 -8.07
CA ILE A 51 -0.92 1.50 -7.48
C ILE A 51 -0.06 2.16 -8.55
N ALA A 52 0.49 1.41 -9.51
CA ALA A 52 1.24 1.95 -10.63
C ALA A 52 0.40 2.93 -11.46
N ARG A 53 -0.85 2.57 -11.75
CA ARG A 53 -1.80 3.44 -12.46
C ARG A 53 -2.21 4.65 -11.63
N LEU A 54 -2.42 4.48 -10.32
CA LEU A 54 -2.72 5.59 -9.41
C LEU A 54 -1.59 6.62 -9.37
N LEU A 55 -0.33 6.18 -9.40
CA LEU A 55 0.83 7.06 -9.37
C LEU A 55 0.99 7.94 -10.61
N THR A 56 0.35 7.59 -11.73
CA THR A 56 0.47 8.29 -13.01
C THR A 56 -0.80 9.00 -13.46
N MET A 57 -1.97 8.60 -12.93
CA MET A 57 -3.23 9.21 -13.32
C MET A 57 -3.45 10.61 -12.71
N PRO A 58 -4.16 11.51 -13.41
CA PRO A 58 -4.60 12.78 -12.84
C PRO A 58 -5.40 12.56 -11.55
N GLY A 59 -5.05 13.30 -10.50
CA GLY A 59 -5.73 13.21 -9.20
C GLY A 59 -5.36 12.01 -8.33
N GLY A 60 -4.57 11.06 -8.80
CA GLY A 60 -4.15 9.90 -8.01
C GLY A 60 -3.12 10.22 -6.92
N VAL A 61 -2.39 11.33 -7.06
CA VAL A 61 -1.47 11.86 -6.05
C VAL A 61 -1.79 13.32 -5.75
N ARG A 62 -1.93 13.66 -4.46
CA ARG A 62 -2.14 15.04 -3.98
C ARG A 62 -1.16 15.35 -2.84
N GLY A 63 -0.39 16.42 -2.97
CA GLY A 63 0.58 16.83 -1.94
C GLY A 63 1.64 15.76 -1.61
N GLY A 64 2.01 14.93 -2.60
CA GLY A 64 2.93 13.81 -2.40
C GLY A 64 2.34 12.59 -1.69
N ARG A 65 1.01 12.55 -1.53
CA ARG A 65 0.28 11.41 -0.95
C ARG A 65 -0.64 10.75 -1.98
N LEU A 66 -0.76 9.43 -1.92
CA LEU A 66 -1.77 8.69 -2.67
C LEU A 66 -3.18 9.12 -2.24
N VAL A 67 -4.08 9.24 -3.20
CA VAL A 67 -5.52 9.44 -2.99
C VAL A 67 -6.19 8.07 -3.08
N TRP A 68 -6.35 7.39 -1.95
CA TRP A 68 -6.86 6.01 -1.89
C TRP A 68 -8.21 5.80 -2.57
N ASP A 69 -9.13 6.77 -2.45
CA ASP A 69 -10.46 6.69 -3.09
C ASP A 69 -10.37 6.61 -4.62
N ALA A 70 -9.30 7.13 -5.23
CA ALA A 70 -9.10 7.06 -6.67
C ALA A 70 -8.69 5.65 -7.15
N LEU A 71 -8.49 4.68 -6.24
CA LEU A 71 -8.34 3.26 -6.60
C LEU A 71 -9.67 2.55 -6.81
N LEU A 72 -10.78 3.04 -6.26
CA LEU A 72 -12.09 2.38 -6.38
C LEU A 72 -12.50 2.15 -7.84
N PRO A 73 -12.36 3.14 -8.74
CA PRO A 73 -12.66 2.92 -10.16
C PRO A 73 -11.66 2.01 -10.89
N LEU A 74 -10.55 1.63 -10.24
CA LEU A 74 -9.52 0.76 -10.80
C LEU A 74 -9.67 -0.70 -10.35
N VAL A 75 -10.59 -0.99 -9.43
CA VAL A 75 -10.91 -2.35 -9.00
C VAL A 75 -11.43 -3.13 -10.24
N PRO A 76 -11.00 -4.39 -10.44
CA PRO A 76 -11.53 -5.20 -11.54
C PRO A 76 -13.07 -5.28 -11.49
N PRO A 77 -13.75 -5.22 -12.64
CA PRO A 77 -15.20 -5.33 -12.67
C PRO A 77 -15.65 -6.72 -12.20
N GLY A 78 -16.67 -6.76 -11.33
CA GLY A 78 -17.21 -8.03 -10.83
C GLY A 78 -18.47 -7.88 -9.96
N GLY A 79 -19.12 -6.72 -9.99
CA GLY A 79 -20.28 -6.42 -9.13
C GLY A 79 -19.93 -6.29 -7.64
N TYR A 80 -18.69 -5.89 -7.34
CA TYR A 80 -18.21 -5.73 -5.98
C TYR A 80 -18.69 -4.42 -5.36
N ASP A 81 -19.11 -4.47 -4.10
CA ASP A 81 -19.42 -3.28 -3.30
C ASP A 81 -18.27 -2.97 -2.34
N PHE A 82 -17.12 -2.66 -2.92
CA PHE A 82 -15.90 -2.32 -2.17
C PHE A 82 -15.89 -0.86 -1.75
N ASP A 83 -15.48 -0.61 -0.52
CA ASP A 83 -15.15 0.72 -0.05
C ASP A 83 -13.63 0.97 -0.09
N ARG A 84 -13.24 2.20 0.26
CA ARG A 84 -11.82 2.59 0.35
C ARG A 84 -11.04 1.66 1.29
N PHE A 85 -11.64 1.22 2.38
CA PHE A 85 -10.97 0.42 3.39
C PHE A 85 -10.64 -0.98 2.86
N ASP A 86 -11.55 -1.60 2.12
CA ASP A 86 -11.33 -2.91 1.49
C ASP A 86 -10.11 -2.88 0.57
N VAL A 87 -10.07 -1.89 -0.33
CA VAL A 87 -8.96 -1.74 -1.28
C VAL A 87 -7.66 -1.37 -0.57
N GLN A 88 -7.70 -0.42 0.36
CA GLN A 88 -6.52 -0.01 1.12
C GLN A 88 -5.97 -1.19 1.94
N ASN A 89 -6.82 -1.94 2.62
CA ASN A 89 -6.42 -3.10 3.41
C ASN A 89 -5.78 -4.18 2.52
N ALA A 90 -6.39 -4.47 1.35
CA ALA A 90 -5.84 -5.44 0.42
C ALA A 90 -4.45 -5.04 -0.09
N VAL A 91 -4.27 -3.77 -0.49
CA VAL A 91 -2.98 -3.24 -0.93
C VAL A 91 -1.94 -3.32 0.20
N MET A 92 -2.30 -2.91 1.41
CA MET A 92 -1.38 -2.87 2.54
C MET A 92 -0.93 -4.27 2.96
N GLU A 93 -1.85 -5.22 3.05
CA GLU A 93 -1.54 -6.58 3.50
C GLU A 93 -0.84 -7.42 2.43
N ASN A 94 -1.12 -7.20 1.13
CA ASN A 94 -0.44 -7.93 0.05
C ASN A 94 0.94 -7.35 -0.29
N LEU A 95 1.15 -6.04 -0.13
CA LEU A 95 2.36 -5.37 -0.60
C LEU A 95 3.32 -4.94 0.51
N ARG A 96 3.07 -5.31 1.77
CA ARG A 96 3.94 -4.99 2.91
C ARG A 96 4.22 -6.22 3.75
N THR A 97 5.35 -6.17 4.46
CA THR A 97 5.60 -7.11 5.55
C THR A 97 4.92 -6.63 6.84
N ALA A 98 4.78 -7.52 7.83
CA ALA A 98 4.24 -7.18 9.14
C ALA A 98 5.03 -6.04 9.82
N GLU A 99 6.35 -5.99 9.62
CA GLU A 99 7.22 -4.94 10.14
C GLU A 99 6.94 -3.56 9.54
N GLN A 100 6.48 -3.53 8.28
CA GLN A 100 6.23 -2.31 7.50
C GLN A 100 4.79 -1.79 7.67
N ARG A 101 3.95 -2.45 8.49
CA ARG A 101 2.51 -2.17 8.62
C ARG A 101 2.19 -0.68 8.83
N TYR A 102 3.01 0.03 9.60
CA TYR A 102 2.77 1.43 9.97
C TYR A 102 3.58 2.45 9.17
N GLU A 103 4.33 2.02 8.16
CA GLU A 103 5.30 2.89 7.50
C GLU A 103 4.72 3.60 6.29
N PHE A 104 4.71 4.93 6.29
CA PHE A 104 4.48 5.73 5.07
C PHE A 104 3.24 5.34 4.25
N ASP A 105 2.21 4.83 4.93
CA ASP A 105 0.92 4.40 4.41
C ASP A 105 0.47 5.13 3.14
N SER A 106 0.39 6.47 3.12
CA SER A 106 -0.04 7.20 1.91
C SER A 106 1.09 7.86 1.13
N SER A 107 2.37 7.70 1.48
CA SER A 107 3.43 8.49 0.83
C SER A 107 3.71 7.97 -0.58
N ALA A 108 3.47 8.78 -1.61
CA ALA A 108 3.59 8.36 -3.01
C ALA A 108 5.01 7.87 -3.36
N TRP A 109 6.04 8.47 -2.75
CA TRP A 109 7.43 8.02 -2.96
C TRP A 109 7.66 6.58 -2.50
N TRP A 110 7.04 6.17 -1.39
CA TRP A 110 7.25 4.84 -0.80
C TRP A 110 6.67 3.78 -1.75
N TRP A 111 5.46 4.03 -2.23
CA TRP A 111 4.77 3.18 -3.20
C TRP A 111 5.47 3.18 -4.56
N ARG A 112 6.01 4.31 -5.00
CA ARG A 112 6.81 4.37 -6.23
C ARG A 112 8.02 3.44 -6.14
N LEU A 113 8.80 3.52 -5.06
CA LEU A 113 9.95 2.63 -4.85
C LEU A 113 9.53 1.16 -4.78
N ARG A 114 8.47 0.85 -4.02
CA ARG A 114 7.98 -0.53 -3.84
C ARG A 114 7.43 -1.13 -5.13
N VAL A 115 6.64 -0.37 -5.89
CA VAL A 115 5.84 -0.90 -7.00
C VAL A 115 6.49 -0.68 -8.36
N LEU A 116 7.07 0.50 -8.62
CA LEU A 116 7.66 0.79 -9.93
C LEU A 116 9.13 0.37 -10.04
N TYR A 117 9.84 0.30 -8.90
CA TYR A 117 11.25 -0.06 -8.84
C TYR A 117 11.50 -1.40 -8.13
N ASP A 118 10.44 -2.10 -7.73
CA ASP A 118 10.47 -3.40 -7.05
C ASP A 118 11.41 -3.44 -5.83
N ILE A 119 11.47 -2.33 -5.09
CA ILE A 119 12.33 -2.22 -3.90
C ILE A 119 11.59 -2.79 -2.69
N PRO A 120 12.02 -3.93 -2.11
CA PRO A 120 11.24 -4.61 -1.07
C PRO A 120 11.14 -3.80 0.22
N ASP A 121 12.20 -3.08 0.61
CA ASP A 121 12.15 -2.17 1.74
C ASP A 121 12.58 -0.76 1.33
N PRO A 122 11.60 0.09 0.94
CA PRO A 122 11.91 1.45 0.52
C PRO A 122 12.62 2.30 1.57
N ALA A 123 12.33 2.09 2.86
CA ALA A 123 12.91 2.89 3.94
C ALA A 123 14.39 2.53 4.16
N VAL A 124 14.71 1.23 4.21
CA VAL A 124 16.08 0.73 4.28
C VAL A 124 16.86 1.18 3.06
N TRP A 125 16.32 0.94 1.85
CA TRP A 125 17.00 1.30 0.61
C TRP A 125 17.34 2.79 0.54
N VAL A 126 16.42 3.68 0.91
CA VAL A 126 16.69 5.14 0.96
C VAL A 126 17.87 5.48 1.86
N VAL A 127 17.97 4.83 3.03
CA VAL A 127 19.07 5.06 3.98
C VAL A 127 20.39 4.54 3.42
N GLU A 128 20.39 3.35 2.83
CA GLU A 128 21.58 2.77 2.21
C GLU A 128 22.13 3.64 1.07
N GLN A 129 21.26 4.18 0.20
CA GLN A 129 21.68 5.09 -0.87
C GLN A 129 22.39 6.34 -0.32
N ALA A 130 21.93 6.86 0.83
CA ALA A 130 22.54 8.00 1.48
C ALA A 130 23.88 7.65 2.15
N GLU A 131 24.02 6.44 2.67
CA GLU A 131 25.22 5.99 3.40
C GLU A 131 26.38 5.61 2.47
N ARG A 132 26.08 5.09 1.28
CA ARG A 132 27.10 4.84 0.23
C ARG A 132 27.78 6.12 -0.25
N LYS A 133 27.12 7.28 -0.10
CA LYS A 133 27.64 8.63 -0.45
C LYS A 133 28.22 8.75 -1.88
N GLU A 134 27.77 7.92 -2.81
CA GLU A 134 28.23 7.96 -4.20
C GLU A 134 27.93 9.30 -4.86
N LYS A 135 28.82 9.77 -5.75
CA LYS A 135 28.58 11.03 -6.48
C LYS A 135 27.21 11.02 -7.17
N GLY A 136 26.39 12.03 -6.89
CA GLY A 136 25.06 12.20 -7.49
C GLY A 136 23.94 11.34 -6.87
N TRP A 137 24.18 10.61 -5.78
CA TRP A 137 23.17 9.76 -5.12
C TRP A 137 21.87 10.52 -4.82
N SER A 138 21.98 11.77 -4.36
CA SER A 138 20.83 12.58 -3.96
C SER A 138 19.94 12.91 -5.14
N ARG A 139 20.51 13.27 -6.30
CA ARG A 139 19.74 13.53 -7.54
C ARG A 139 19.07 12.25 -8.08
N ARG A 140 19.75 11.10 -8.02
CA ARG A 140 19.16 9.81 -8.41
C ARG A 140 17.96 9.47 -7.53
N LEU A 141 18.13 9.58 -6.21
CA LEU A 141 17.05 9.33 -5.25
C LEU A 141 15.89 10.30 -5.47
N LEU A 142 16.19 11.56 -5.80
CA LEU A 142 15.18 12.56 -6.08
C LEU A 142 14.32 12.20 -7.32
N LYS A 143 14.98 11.79 -8.41
CA LYS A 143 14.31 11.30 -9.62
C LYS A 143 13.47 10.05 -9.36
N ILE A 144 14.03 9.05 -8.69
CA ILE A 144 13.37 7.75 -8.46
C ILE A 144 12.21 7.90 -7.47
N ALA A 145 12.41 8.59 -6.35
CA ALA A 145 11.42 8.70 -5.29
C ALA A 145 10.30 9.69 -5.64
N PHE A 146 10.60 10.79 -6.34
CA PHE A 146 9.64 11.87 -6.61
C PHE A 146 9.21 11.98 -8.08
N GLY A 147 9.89 11.31 -9.01
CA GLY A 147 9.60 11.37 -10.44
C GLY A 147 10.17 12.58 -11.16
N ASP A 148 10.86 13.48 -10.46
CA ASP A 148 11.30 14.77 -10.99
C ASP A 148 12.64 15.13 -10.39
N ALA A 149 13.73 15.10 -11.17
CA ALA A 149 15.08 15.40 -10.71
C ALA A 149 15.35 16.88 -10.41
N SER A 150 14.42 17.78 -10.76
CA SER A 150 14.57 19.23 -10.63
C SER A 150 14.21 19.77 -9.25
N LEU A 151 13.54 18.96 -8.41
CA LEU A 151 13.12 19.40 -7.08
C LEU A 151 14.31 19.72 -6.16
N ASN A 152 14.03 20.53 -5.13
CA ASN A 152 15.01 20.90 -4.12
C ASN A 152 15.61 19.66 -3.41
N LEU A 153 16.94 19.53 -3.42
CA LEU A 153 17.69 18.46 -2.76
C LEU A 153 17.41 18.34 -1.25
N MET A 154 16.96 19.41 -0.58
CA MET A 154 16.52 19.32 0.81
C MET A 154 15.42 18.28 1.03
N LYS A 155 14.55 18.04 0.04
CA LYS A 155 13.52 16.99 0.13
C LYS A 155 14.14 15.61 0.33
N VAL A 156 15.28 15.34 -0.30
CA VAL A 156 16.01 14.06 -0.16
C VAL A 156 16.59 13.93 1.24
N TYR A 157 17.26 14.96 1.75
CA TYR A 157 17.81 14.91 3.12
C TYR A 157 16.72 14.76 4.18
N GLN A 158 15.58 15.44 4.02
CA GLN A 158 14.40 15.26 4.88
C GLN A 158 13.84 13.84 4.78
N LEU A 159 13.74 13.28 3.57
CA LEU A 159 13.30 11.92 3.34
C LEU A 159 14.23 10.90 4.04
N VAL A 160 15.55 11.04 3.88
CA VAL A 160 16.54 10.18 4.56
C VAL A 160 16.39 10.28 6.08
N LYS A 161 16.28 11.49 6.63
CA LYS A 161 16.05 11.69 8.07
C LYS A 161 14.75 11.03 8.55
N LYS A 162 13.69 11.08 7.75
CA LYS A 162 12.40 10.46 8.05
C LYS A 162 12.51 8.93 8.05
N CYS A 163 13.21 8.35 7.07
CA CYS A 163 13.44 6.90 6.98
C CYS A 163 14.28 6.40 8.16
N LYS A 164 15.38 7.08 8.52
CA LYS A 164 16.19 6.72 9.69
C LYS A 164 15.36 6.65 10.98
N ARG A 165 14.53 7.67 11.24
CA ARG A 165 13.63 7.71 12.40
C ARG A 165 12.62 6.57 12.39
N GLU A 166 12.07 6.20 11.24
CA GLU A 166 11.09 5.12 11.15
C GLU A 166 11.75 3.75 11.38
N LEU A 167 12.96 3.53 10.83
CA LEU A 167 13.74 2.32 11.08
C LEU A 167 14.14 2.18 12.55
N GLU A 168 14.48 3.28 13.23
CA GLU A 168 14.70 3.28 14.68
C GLU A 168 13.46 2.87 15.46
N LYS A 169 12.27 3.38 15.09
CA LYS A 169 11.00 2.95 15.70
C LYS A 169 10.70 1.49 15.42
N ARG A 170 10.98 1.01 14.20
CA ARG A 170 10.82 -0.40 13.83
C ARG A 170 11.67 -1.28 14.74
N LYS A 171 12.96 -0.96 14.93
CA LYS A 171 13.86 -1.70 15.85
C LYS A 171 13.30 -1.76 17.27
N ARG A 172 12.78 -0.66 17.81
CA ARG A 172 12.17 -0.60 19.16
C ARG A 172 10.87 -1.40 19.30
N ARG A 173 10.18 -1.72 18.19
CA ARG A 173 8.97 -2.56 18.21
C ARG A 173 9.31 -4.06 18.17
N LEU A 174 10.53 -4.39 17.73
CA LEU A 174 10.98 -5.77 17.49
C LEU A 174 11.94 -6.28 18.57
N GLY A 175 12.62 -5.39 19.30
CA GLY A 175 13.44 -5.70 20.47
C GLY A 175 12.70 -5.37 21.75
#